data_AF-A0A1H9X1V8-F1
#
_entry.id   AF-A0A1H9X1V8-F1
#
_cell.length_a   1.000
_cell.length_b   1.000
_cell.length_c   1.000
_cell.angle_alpha   90.00
_cell.angle_beta   90.00
_cell.angle_gamma   90.00
#
_symmetry.space_group_name_H-M   'P 1'
#
loop_
_entity.id
_entity.type
_entity.pdbx_description
1 polymer ?
#
loop_
_entity_poly.entity_id
_entity_poly.type
_entity_poly.pdbx_seq_one_letter_code
_entity_poly.pdbx_strand_id
1 'polypeptide(L)'
;MDHQRLHTFVTKVRGPDQGIHLGGTPVVDLIPLPAATGNGTVAFAALSYAGMLTVTVVADPDRVPDLDVLTEALQVELDLLDTKRIPGEPHS
;
A
#
# COMPACT_ATOMS: atom_id res chain seq x y z
N MET A 1 15.40 26.92 12.84
CA MET A 1 15.44 25.66 12.07
C MET A 1 14.19 24.90 12.44
N ASP A 2 13.21 24.85 11.54
CA ASP A 2 11.94 24.18 11.81
C ASP A 2 12.16 22.67 11.78
N HIS A 3 11.93 22.00 12.90
CA HIS A 3 12.01 20.54 12.98
C HIS A 3 10.68 19.98 12.47
N GLN A 4 10.51 19.89 11.16
CA GLN A 4 9.35 19.22 10.58
C GLN A 4 9.39 17.74 10.96
N ARG A 5 8.56 17.35 11.92
CA ARG A 5 8.36 15.94 12.31
C ARG A 5 7.43 15.30 11.30
N LEU A 6 8.00 14.69 10.27
CA LEU A 6 7.26 13.80 9.39
C LEU A 6 7.08 12.46 10.11
N HIS A 7 5.86 12.18 10.58
CA HIS A 7 5.56 10.92 11.29
C HIS A 7 5.23 9.77 10.33
N THR A 8 4.60 10.10 9.19
CA THR A 8 4.10 9.11 8.23
C THR A 8 4.40 9.51 6.80
N PHE A 9 4.79 8.55 5.97
CA PHE A 9 4.94 8.71 4.53
C PHE A 9 4.00 7.77 3.78
N VAL A 10 3.36 8.22 2.70
CA VAL A 10 2.52 7.39 1.84
C VAL A 10 2.91 7.61 0.38
N THR A 11 3.18 6.53 -0.34
CA THR A 11 3.36 6.54 -1.79
C THR A 11 2.31 5.66 -2.46
N LYS A 12 1.83 6.09 -3.63
CA LYS A 12 0.92 5.31 -4.48
C LYS A 12 1.48 5.19 -5.89
N VAL A 13 1.62 3.97 -6.37
CA VAL A 13 2.09 3.65 -7.72
C VAL A 13 1.00 2.90 -8.47
N ARG A 14 0.69 3.32 -9.70
CA ARG A 14 -0.15 2.55 -10.62
C ARG A 14 0.76 1.62 -11.42
N GLY A 15 0.58 0.32 -11.23
CA GLY A 15 1.18 -0.71 -12.06
C GLY A 15 0.35 -0.98 -13.32
N PRO A 16 0.77 -1.95 -14.15
CA PRO A 16 -0.01 -2.39 -15.31
C PRO A 16 -1.41 -2.88 -14.93
N ASP A 17 -2.41 -2.47 -15.71
CA ASP A 17 -3.80 -2.90 -15.52
C ASP A 17 -4.02 -4.37 -15.90
N GLN A 18 -3.13 -4.94 -16.73
CA GLN A 18 -3.16 -6.33 -17.18
C GLN A 18 -1.97 -7.10 -16.62
N GLY A 19 -2.14 -8.41 -16.43
CA GLY A 19 -1.07 -9.29 -15.96
C GLY A 19 0.13 -9.31 -16.91
N ILE A 20 1.33 -9.21 -16.35
CA ILE A 20 2.59 -9.24 -17.09
C ILE A 20 3.28 -10.60 -16.97
N HIS A 21 4.22 -10.87 -17.87
CA HIS A 21 5.07 -12.06 -17.83
C HIS A 21 6.54 -11.67 -17.72
N LEU A 22 7.30 -12.41 -16.91
CA LEU A 22 8.75 -12.32 -16.83
C LEU A 22 9.35 -13.61 -17.36
N GLY A 23 10.09 -13.55 -18.46
CA GLY A 23 10.66 -14.75 -19.08
C GLY A 23 9.62 -15.81 -19.47
N GLY A 24 8.40 -15.39 -19.83
CA GLY A 24 7.27 -16.29 -20.13
C GLY A 24 6.52 -16.83 -18.92
N THR A 25 6.92 -16.48 -17.69
CA THR A 25 6.21 -16.87 -16.46
C THR A 25 5.28 -15.74 -16.01
N PRO A 26 4.00 -16.00 -15.69
CA PRO A 26 3.08 -14.96 -15.24
C PRO A 26 3.51 -14.40 -13.88
N VAL A 27 3.50 -13.07 -13.75
CA VAL A 27 3.70 -12.38 -12.48
C VAL A 27 2.36 -12.33 -11.75
N VAL A 28 2.28 -12.98 -10.59
CA VAL A 28 1.03 -13.11 -9.81
C VAL A 28 0.80 -11.97 -8.84
N ASP A 29 1.86 -11.28 -8.41
CA ASP A 29 1.78 -10.17 -7.46
C ASP A 29 2.97 -9.22 -7.62
N LEU A 30 2.80 -7.97 -7.21
CA LEU A 30 3.83 -6.93 -7.15
C LEU A 30 3.80 -6.28 -5.77
N ILE A 31 4.83 -6.58 -4.96
CA ILE A 31 4.94 -6.09 -3.59
C ILE A 31 5.87 -4.86 -3.57
N PRO A 32 5.36 -3.65 -3.32
CA PRO A 32 6.20 -2.46 -3.24
C PRO A 32 7.00 -2.44 -1.92
N LEU A 33 8.28 -2.11 -1.98
CA LEU A 33 9.14 -1.98 -0.80
C LEU A 33 9.50 -0.51 -0.56
N PRO A 34 8.77 0.23 0.31
CA PRO A 34 9.11 1.61 0.62
C PRO A 34 10.38 1.70 1.47
N ALA A 35 11.18 2.74 1.23
CA ALA A 35 12.27 3.09 2.14
C ALA A 35 11.72 3.95 3.28
N ALA A 36 11.80 3.45 4.51
CA ALA A 36 11.63 4.28 5.70
C ALA A 36 12.87 5.18 5.82
N THR A 37 12.84 6.36 5.21
CA THR A 37 14.01 7.24 5.13
C THR A 37 13.90 8.37 6.17
N GLY A 38 14.94 8.57 6.99
CA GLY A 38 15.04 9.71 7.91
C GLY A 38 14.29 9.54 9.24
N ASN A 39 13.48 10.55 9.61
CA ASN A 39 12.76 10.62 10.90
C ASN A 39 11.36 9.98 10.88
N GLY A 40 10.94 9.41 9.74
CA GLY A 40 9.63 8.80 9.57
C GLY A 40 9.50 7.53 10.40
N THR A 41 8.46 7.45 11.23
CA THR A 41 8.20 6.28 12.07
C THR A 41 7.48 5.17 11.31
N VAL A 42 6.69 5.51 10.28
CA VAL A 42 5.97 4.56 9.42
C VAL A 42 5.95 5.05 7.97
N ALA A 43 6.15 4.14 7.02
CA ALA A 43 6.00 4.37 5.58
C ALA A 43 5.02 3.36 4.98
N PHE A 44 4.13 3.84 4.11
CA PHE A 44 3.15 3.05 3.38
C PHE A 44 3.46 3.14 1.90
N ALA A 45 3.42 2.00 1.21
CA ALA A 45 3.42 1.95 -0.25
C ALA A 45 2.22 1.19 -0.75
N ALA A 46 1.40 1.87 -1.56
CA ALA A 46 0.26 1.29 -2.25
C ALA A 46 0.62 1.07 -3.72
N LEU A 47 0.39 -0.13 -4.23
CA LEU A 47 0.57 -0.48 -5.63
C LEU A 47 -0.68 -1.18 -6.14
N SER A 48 -1.20 -0.72 -7.27
CA SER A 48 -2.29 -1.42 -7.97
C SER A 48 -1.73 -2.20 -9.16
N TYR A 49 -2.04 -3.50 -9.27
CA TYR A 49 -1.62 -4.38 -10.34
C TYR A 49 -2.71 -5.40 -10.66
N ALA A 50 -3.06 -5.54 -11.94
CA ALA A 50 -4.03 -6.53 -12.42
C ALA A 50 -5.36 -6.56 -11.62
N GLY A 51 -5.85 -5.39 -11.22
CA GLY A 51 -7.10 -5.23 -10.44
C GLY A 51 -6.95 -5.43 -8.93
N MET A 52 -5.78 -5.80 -8.43
CA MET A 52 -5.47 -5.94 -7.01
C MET A 52 -4.73 -4.70 -6.48
N LEU A 53 -5.04 -4.30 -5.24
CA LEU A 53 -4.31 -3.28 -4.50
C LEU A 53 -3.47 -3.95 -3.42
N THR A 54 -2.16 -3.79 -3.49
CA THR A 54 -1.20 -4.26 -2.48
C THR A 54 -0.68 -3.07 -1.70
N VAL A 55 -0.85 -3.09 -0.38
CA VAL A 55 -0.30 -2.06 0.53
C VAL A 55 0.76 -2.69 1.42
N THR A 56 1.96 -2.12 1.41
CA THR A 56 3.07 -2.53 2.29
C THR A 56 3.34 -1.44 3.31
N VAL A 57 3.47 -1.82 4.58
CA VAL A 57 3.76 -0.91 5.69
C VAL A 57 5.12 -1.28 6.29
N VAL A 58 6.03 -0.31 6.34
CA VAL A 58 7.37 -0.46 6.92
C VAL A 58 7.51 0.57 8.02
N ALA A 59 7.89 0.13 9.22
CA ALA A 59 8.01 1.01 10.37
C ALA A 59 9.32 0.76 11.14
N ASP A 60 9.70 1.75 11.94
CA ASP A 60 10.74 1.60 12.96
C ASP A 60 10.18 0.76 14.13
N PRO A 61 10.72 -0.43 14.41
CA PRO A 61 10.18 -1.33 15.42
C PRO A 61 10.27 -0.76 16.85
N ASP A 62 11.24 0.11 17.13
CA ASP A 62 11.39 0.72 18.47
C ASP A 62 10.36 1.83 18.70
N ARG A 63 9.84 2.42 17.62
CA ARG A 63 8.91 3.55 17.67
C ARG A 63 7.47 3.16 17.37
N VAL A 64 7.27 2.00 16.76
CA VAL A 64 5.97 1.46 16.34
C VAL A 64 5.93 -0.05 16.67
N PRO A 65 5.90 -0.40 17.97
CA PRO A 65 5.90 -1.80 18.39
C PRO A 65 4.59 -2.54 18.08
N ASP A 66 3.52 -1.80 17.78
CA ASP A 66 2.15 -2.22 17.48
C ASP A 66 1.81 -2.12 15.99
N LEU A 67 2.81 -2.33 15.12
CA LEU A 67 2.64 -2.29 13.66
C LEU A 67 1.56 -3.28 13.17
N ASP A 68 1.44 -4.43 13.82
CA ASP A 68 0.44 -5.45 13.52
C ASP A 68 -1.00 -4.90 13.70
N VAL A 69 -1.27 -4.23 14.82
CA VAL A 69 -2.56 -3.59 15.10
C VAL A 69 -2.89 -2.54 14.04
N LEU A 70 -1.90 -1.73 13.63
CA LEU A 70 -2.07 -0.76 12.57
C LEU A 70 -2.41 -1.41 11.22
N THR A 71 -1.72 -2.50 10.86
CA THR A 71 -1.98 -3.22 9.61
C THR A 71 -3.33 -3.94 9.60
N GLU A 72 -3.76 -4.49 10.73
CA GLU A 72 -5.07 -5.12 10.88
C GLU A 72 -6.19 -4.09 10.73
N ALA A 73 -6.09 -2.96 11.43
CA ALA A 73 -7.06 -1.87 11.31
C ALA A 73 -7.15 -1.33 9.88
N LEU A 74 -6.01 -1.18 9.19
CA LEU A 74 -5.97 -0.77 7.80
C LEU A 74 -6.68 -1.77 6.88
N GLN A 75 -6.46 -3.08 7.09
CA GLN A 75 -7.12 -4.12 6.31
C GLN A 75 -8.64 -4.06 6.50
N VAL A 76 -9.11 -3.95 7.74
CA VAL A 76 -10.55 -3.82 8.06
C VAL A 76 -11.19 -2.65 7.31
N GLU A 77 -10.55 -1.47 7.32
CA GLU A 77 -11.07 -0.30 6.61
C GLU A 77 -11.07 -0.48 5.08
N LEU A 78 -10.05 -1.14 4.52
CA LEU A 78 -10.02 -1.43 3.08
C LEU A 78 -11.11 -2.42 2.66
N ASP A 79 -11.38 -3.44 3.47
CA ASP A 79 -12.44 -4.43 3.23
C ASP A 79 -13.83 -3.78 3.23
N LEU A 80 -14.05 -2.79 4.10
CA LEU A 80 -15.27 -1.99 4.11
C LEU A 80 -15.46 -1.19 2.81
N LEU A 81 -14.39 -0.66 2.24
CA LEU A 81 -14.44 0.09 0.99
C LEU A 81 -14.73 -0.80 -0.22
N ASP A 82 -14.19 -2.01 -0.25
CA ASP A 82 -14.50 -2.96 -1.32
C ASP A 82 -15.97 -3.41 -1.26
N THR A 83 -16.49 -3.64 -0.04
CA THR A 83 -17.90 -3.98 0.19
C THR A 83 -18.85 -2.83 -0.19
N LYS A 84 -18.40 -1.58 -0.11
CA LYS A 84 -19.17 -0.39 -0.51
C LYS A 84 -19.12 -0.11 -2.02
N ARG A 85 -18.40 -0.90 -2.82
CA ARG A 85 -18.37 -0.73 -4.29
C ARG A 85 -19.80 -0.69 -4.84
N ILE A 86 -20.22 0.47 -5.34
CA ILE A 86 -21.48 0.63 -6.05
C ILE A 86 -21.38 -0.20 -7.34
N PRO A 87 -22.30 -1.15 -7.62
CA PRO A 87 -22.30 -1.89 -8.86
C PRO A 87 -22.55 -0.95 -10.05
N GLY A 88 -21.51 -0.74 -10.88
CA GLY A 88 -21.59 -0.29 -12.27
C GLY A 88 -22.19 1.09 -12.55
N GLU A 89 -21.35 2.11 -12.74
CA GLU A 89 -21.61 3.07 -13.82
C GLU A 89 -20.88 2.59 -15.08
N PRO A 90 -21.61 2.30 -16.18
CA PRO A 90 -20.98 1.95 -17.45
C PRO A 90 -20.16 3.14 -17.95
N HIS A 91 -18.90 2.88 -18.28
CA HIS A 91 -18.09 3.81 -19.06
C HIS A 91 -18.64 3.81 -20.48
N SER A 92 -19.31 4.91 -20.85
CA SER A 92 -19.71 5.19 -22.23
C SER A 92 -18.55 5.74 -23.05
#